data_AF-A0A1G5A7X2-F1
#
_entry.id   AF-A0A1G5A7X2-F1
#
_cell.length_a   1.000
_cell.length_b   1.000
_cell.length_c   1.000
_cell.angle_alpha   90.00
_cell.angle_beta   90.00
_cell.angle_gamma   90.00
#
_symmetry.space_group_name_H-M   'P 1'
#
loop_
_entity.id
_entity.type
_entity.pdbx_description
1 polymer ?
#
loop_
_entity_poly.entity_id
_entity_poly.type
_entity_poly.pdbx_seq_one_letter_code
_entity_poly.pdbx_strand_id
1 'polypeptide(L)'
;MRHTRGDIEGLAALVNTVARSAVSPDEPLTAPVDLRLTLHRGDALIAVLEIAGDQVRWTPQPGGTATVGTPPAQALAALRSLLTR
;
A
#
# COMPACT_ATOMS: atom_id res chain seq x y z
N MET A 1 -3.15 17.43 -11.59
CA MET A 1 -3.84 17.47 -10.28
C MET A 1 -2.90 18.13 -9.27
N ARG A 2 -3.28 19.22 -8.62
CA ARG A 2 -2.49 19.83 -7.52
C ARG A 2 -3.06 19.30 -6.21
N HIS A 3 -2.38 18.34 -5.59
CA HIS A 3 -2.76 17.85 -4.26
C HIS A 3 -2.50 18.93 -3.21
N THR A 4 -3.47 19.17 -2.33
CA THR A 4 -3.26 20.07 -1.19
C THR A 4 -2.28 19.40 -0.23
N ARG A 5 -1.46 20.17 0.50
CA ARG A 5 -0.48 19.61 1.45
C ARG A 5 -1.11 18.58 2.42
N GLY A 6 -2.32 18.85 2.90
CA GLY A 6 -3.08 17.95 3.77
C GLY A 6 -3.50 16.63 3.10
N ASP A 7 -3.75 16.64 1.78
CA ASP A 7 -4.05 15.41 1.03
C ASP A 7 -2.82 14.51 0.94
N ILE A 8 -1.62 15.10 0.82
CA ILE A 8 -0.35 14.37 0.74
C ILE A 8 0.00 13.75 2.10
N GLU A 9 -0.12 14.52 3.18
CA GLU A 9 0.12 14.03 4.54
C GLU A 9 -0.89 12.92 4.92
N GLY A 10 -2.16 13.09 4.54
CA GLY A 10 -3.21 12.07 4.71
C GLY A 10 -2.92 10.79 3.92
N LEU A 11 -2.48 10.91 2.66
CA LEU A 11 -2.09 9.77 1.84
C LEU A 11 -0.91 9.01 2.45
N ALA A 12 0.14 9.72 2.87
CA ALA A 12 1.31 9.11 3.48
C ALA A 12 0.94 8.35 4.77
N ALA A 13 0.06 8.92 5.61
CA ALA A 13 -0.43 8.26 6.81
C ALA A 13 -1.23 6.99 6.49
N LEU A 14 -2.11 7.03 5.49
CA LEU A 14 -2.91 5.87 5.07
C LEU A 14 -2.04 4.75 4.48
N VAL A 15 -1.12 5.07 3.59
CA VAL A 15 -0.17 4.10 3.03
C VAL A 15 0.64 3.43 4.15
N ASN A 16 1.11 4.20 5.13
CA ASN A 16 1.87 3.68 6.25
C ASN A 16 1.05 2.74 7.15
N THR A 17 -0.21 3.10 7.44
CA THR A 17 -1.14 2.25 8.20
C THR A 17 -1.42 0.94 7.45
N VAL A 18 -1.68 1.01 6.15
CA VAL A 18 -1.96 -0.16 5.32
C VAL A 18 -0.74 -1.07 5.21
N ALA A 19 0.43 -0.51 4.89
CA ALA A 19 1.67 -1.27 4.77
C ALA A 19 2.04 -2.01 6.06
N ARG A 20 1.86 -1.38 7.23
CA ARG A 20 2.17 -2.00 8.53
C ARG A 20 1.24 -3.15 8.93
N SER A 21 0.09 -3.31 8.27
CA SER A 21 -0.77 -4.47 8.50
C SER A 21 -0.23 -5.75 7.86
N ALA A 22 0.67 -5.63 6.87
CA ALA A 22 1.26 -6.76 6.18
C ALA A 22 2.42 -7.33 7.01
N VAL A 23 2.14 -8.40 7.75
CA VAL A 23 3.09 -9.01 8.71
C VAL A 23 3.37 -10.48 8.43
N SER A 24 2.53 -11.17 7.65
CA SER A 24 2.72 -12.59 7.30
C SER A 24 3.72 -12.72 6.15
N PRO A 25 4.92 -13.28 6.37
CA PRO A 25 5.90 -13.45 5.29
C PRO A 25 5.47 -14.55 4.31
N ASP A 26 5.71 -14.32 3.02
CA ASP A 26 5.53 -15.30 1.92
C ASP A 26 4.15 -15.97 1.84
N GLU A 27 3.12 -15.34 2.40
CA GLU A 27 1.74 -15.80 2.28
C GLU A 27 1.17 -15.38 0.90
N PRO A 28 0.42 -16.26 0.19
CA PRO A 28 -0.21 -15.89 -1.07
C PRO A 28 -1.40 -14.93 -0.85
N LEU A 29 -1.65 -14.09 -1.85
CA LEU A 29 -2.89 -13.31 -1.91
C LEU A 29 -4.07 -14.24 -2.25
N THR A 30 -5.22 -14.03 -1.59
CA THR A 30 -6.44 -14.80 -1.79
C THR A 30 -7.31 -14.26 -2.93
N ALA A 31 -6.96 -13.06 -3.44
CA ALA A 31 -7.63 -12.37 -4.54
C ALA A 31 -6.60 -11.89 -5.57
N PRO A 32 -7.02 -11.62 -6.83
CA PRO A 32 -6.16 -10.94 -7.79
C PRO A 32 -5.83 -9.51 -7.34
N VAL A 33 -4.66 -9.02 -7.73
CA VAL A 33 -4.24 -7.64 -7.45
C VAL A 33 -5.09 -6.67 -8.26
N ASP A 34 -5.84 -5.79 -7.57
CA ASP A 34 -6.67 -4.75 -8.16
C ASP A 34 -5.94 -3.40 -8.30
N LEU A 35 -4.98 -3.12 -7.40
CA LEU A 35 -4.24 -1.88 -7.41
C LEU A 35 -2.79 -2.09 -6.99
N ARG A 36 -1.87 -1.36 -7.62
CA ARG A 36 -0.44 -1.42 -7.32
C ARG A 36 0.13 -0.02 -7.18
N LEU A 37 0.78 0.24 -6.04
CA LEU A 37 1.50 1.47 -5.75
C LEU A 37 3.00 1.19 -5.72
N THR A 38 3.77 2.03 -6.39
CA THR A 38 5.23 2.04 -6.31
C THR A 38 5.69 3.21 -5.45
N LEU A 39 6.46 2.92 -4.40
CA LEU A 39 6.99 3.93 -3.50
C LEU A 39 8.43 4.25 -3.88
N HIS A 40 8.70 5.52 -4.15
CA HIS A 40 10.03 6.01 -4.51
C HIS A 40 10.57 6.97 -3.45
N ARG A 41 11.90 6.96 -3.27
CA ARG A 41 12.65 7.98 -2.55
C ARG A 41 13.63 8.61 -3.54
N GLY A 42 13.33 9.82 -4.02
CA GLY A 42 13.97 10.35 -5.22
C GLY A 42 13.68 9.42 -6.40
N ASP A 43 14.71 8.99 -7.13
CA ASP A 43 14.58 8.04 -8.23
C ASP A 43 14.61 6.56 -7.78
N ALA A 44 14.95 6.28 -6.52
CA ALA A 44 15.08 4.92 -6.01
C ALA A 44 13.71 4.33 -5.64
N LEU A 45 13.35 3.18 -6.24
CA LEU A 45 12.21 2.37 -5.79
C LEU A 45 12.54 1.71 -4.45
N ILE A 46 11.75 2.00 -3.42
CA ILE A 46 11.98 1.51 -2.05
C ILE A 46 10.96 0.46 -1.60
N ALA A 47 9.79 0.41 -2.23
CA ALA A 47 8.79 -0.61 -1.97
C ALA A 47 7.70 -0.65 -3.05
N VAL A 48 7.00 -1.78 -3.09
CA VAL A 48 5.74 -1.94 -3.82
C VAL A 48 4.66 -2.33 -2.82
N LEU A 49 3.53 -1.64 -2.86
CA LEU A 49 2.32 -2.01 -2.13
C LEU A 49 1.27 -2.45 -3.14
N GLU A 50 0.86 -3.72 -3.06
CA GLU A 50 -0.22 -4.27 -3.87
C GLU A 50 -1.46 -4.46 -3.01
N ILE A 51 -2.62 -4.18 -3.59
CA ILE A 51 -3.92 -4.34 -2.96
C ILE A 51 -4.68 -5.41 -3.75
N ALA A 52 -5.24 -6.38 -3.04
CA ALA A 52 -6.00 -7.47 -3.60
C ALA A 52 -7.20 -7.78 -2.70
N GLY A 53 -8.38 -7.29 -3.09
CA GLY A 53 -9.60 -7.48 -2.29
C GLY A 53 -9.50 -6.77 -0.94
N ASP A 54 -9.54 -7.50 0.17
CA ASP A 54 -9.32 -6.98 1.52
C ASP A 54 -7.88 -7.17 2.02
N GLN A 55 -7.02 -7.83 1.24
CA GLN A 55 -5.62 -8.03 1.56
C GLN A 55 -4.72 -7.00 0.91
N VAL A 56 -3.54 -6.83 1.48
CA VAL A 56 -2.44 -6.09 0.89
C VAL A 56 -1.15 -6.88 0.97
N ARG A 57 -0.29 -6.68 -0.02
CA ARG A 57 1.07 -7.22 -0.06
C ARG A 57 2.07 -6.07 -0.06
N TRP A 58 2.95 -6.06 0.92
CA TRP A 58 4.09 -5.16 1.00
C TRP A 58 5.34 -5.88 0.53
N THR A 59 6.03 -5.33 -0.48
CA THR A 59 7.29 -5.86 -0.98
C THR A 59 8.37 -4.79 -0.88
N PRO A 60 9.33 -4.89 0.07
CA PRO A 60 10.44 -3.94 0.14
C PRO A 60 11.32 -4.04 -1.11
N GLN A 61 12.01 -2.94 -1.44
CA GLN A 61 12.93 -2.84 -2.57
C GLN A 61 14.24 -2.13 -2.19
N PRO A 62 15.38 -2.50 -2.81
CA PRO A 62 15.54 -3.63 -3.71
C PRO A 62 15.62 -4.95 -2.92
N GLY A 63 14.71 -5.88 -3.23
CA GLY A 63 14.65 -7.19 -2.58
C GLY A 63 14.12 -7.18 -1.14
N GLY A 64 13.93 -8.39 -0.62
CA GLY A 64 13.36 -8.68 0.69
C GLY A 64 12.07 -9.49 0.59
N THR A 65 11.68 -10.11 1.71
CA THR A 65 10.51 -10.97 1.80
C THR A 65 9.24 -10.14 1.68
N ALA A 66 8.34 -10.54 0.78
CA ALA A 66 7.03 -9.94 0.70
C ALA A 66 6.20 -10.35 1.93
N THR A 67 5.51 -9.40 2.53
CA THR A 67 4.57 -9.67 3.60
C THR A 67 3.15 -9.40 3.14
N VAL A 68 2.20 -10.18 3.62
CA VAL A 68 0.77 -10.04 3.37
C VAL A 68 0.04 -9.78 4.69
N GLY A 69 -1.10 -9.10 4.59
CA GLY A 69 -2.00 -8.93 5.72
C GLY A 69 -3.29 -8.25 5.32
N THR A 70 -4.18 -8.10 6.30
CA THR A 70 -5.49 -7.47 6.12
C THR A 70 -5.50 -6.15 6.91
N PRO A 71 -5.44 -4.99 6.24
CA PRO A 71 -5.49 -3.69 6.91
C PRO A 71 -6.87 -3.40 7.51
N PRO A 72 -6.98 -2.41 8.41
CA PRO A 72 -8.28 -1.91 8.83
C PRO A 72 -9.13 -1.48 7.62
N ALA A 73 -10.34 -2.01 7.50
CA ALA A 73 -11.20 -1.80 6.33
C ALA A 73 -11.42 -0.30 6.01
N GLN A 74 -11.60 0.53 7.03
CA GLN A 74 -11.74 1.97 6.90
C GLN A 74 -10.49 2.65 6.30
N ALA A 75 -9.30 2.19 6.66
CA ALA A 75 -8.04 2.73 6.12
C ALA A 75 -7.86 2.31 4.66
N LEU A 76 -8.20 1.06 4.32
CA LEU A 76 -8.13 0.57 2.95
C LEU A 76 -9.13 1.28 2.03
N ALA A 77 -10.36 1.50 2.49
CA ALA A 77 -11.39 2.23 1.76
C ALA A 77 -10.99 3.71 1.55
N ALA A 78 -10.46 4.36 2.58
CA ALA A 78 -9.97 5.73 2.47
C ALA A 78 -8.81 5.85 1.47
N LEU A 79 -7.85 4.91 1.50
CA LEU A 79 -6.75 4.86 0.54
C LEU A 79 -7.27 4.71 -0.89
N ARG A 80 -8.16 3.74 -1.15
CA ARG A 80 -8.78 3.53 -2.46
C ARG A 80 -9.46 4.80 -2.97
N SER A 81 -10.25 5.45 -2.12
CA SER A 81 -10.98 6.68 -2.46
C SER A 81 -10.05 7.85 -2.84
N LEU A 82 -8.84 7.93 -2.28
CA LEU A 82 -7.86 8.95 -2.66
C LEU A 82 -7.17 8.63 -4.00
N LEU A 83 -7.00 7.35 -4.33
CA LEU A 83 -6.30 6.91 -5.54
C LEU A 83 -7.18 6.91 -6.79
N THR A 84 -8.50 6.78 -6.63
CA THR A 84 -9.46 6.83 -7.73
C THR A 84 -9.95 8.24 -8.07
N ARG A 85 -9.37 9.28 -7.47
CA ARG A 85 -9.78 10.68 -7.64
C ARG A 85 -8.93 11.45 -8.64
#